data_AF-A0A5M5BUZ8-F1
#
_entry.id   AF-A0A5M5BUZ8-F1
#
_cell.length_a   1.000
_cell.length_b   1.000
_cell.length_c   1.000
_cell.angle_alpha   90.00
_cell.angle_beta   90.00
_cell.angle_gamma   90.00
#
_symmetry.space_group_name_H-M   'P 1'
#
loop_
_entity.id
_entity.type
_entity.pdbx_description
1 polymer ?
#
loop_
_entity_poly.entity_id
_entity_poly.type
_entity_poly.pdbx_seq_one_letter_code
_entity_poly.pdbx_strand_id
1 'polypeptide(L)'
;SVPSIYTKAVDHWGFMNGSEASANGSKLTVPNFSKRIPLPDTNNTGRKDTVLFENAVGIDREASGNIVGILDRITDPQGIETSFSYEGNYGAFRDNSQQPEYRDYLYPVGGLRVKSIETYDPKTRKRLCKNYRYGLTVINNEKYESVWGGGAIKHIVTERDYCSTVTQVMDDGQSLWNEYLTVYHSMPVSNITFRNGSPVMYNIVSEEILGGGISQKTVYYYDVDAHAFEDVLHWESGENTFASVREFMLNQPESVLNRLGRMLPGHPYEPSDDFVTGYFETNQRNGALMGIDRFDGQELVSSTRYEYKKVIAGPYNIPVDLPVRKLIVDVDLYMKKPNSLLGKPVFVADNDNTHSATNMRTTYYLDCETYWALDKETTQYYCKVNGRQRVMSTEKQYAYDDRHLSNPGSSLKPRRVDFTNSDGVQFSDHYTYLDGYPAILSLHKHVEDEQCTEKRILFKSGTCLPVRVQFKTDRMADFRDEVVYQSYDSNSNVCEIMAKDDTPVLFIWGYRNRYPIAKIENATRQQV
;
A
#
# COMPACT_ATOMS: atom_id res chain seq x y z
N SER A 1 -14.99 12.41 22.22
CA SER A 1 -13.73 12.36 22.98
C SER A 1 -12.85 11.28 22.38
N VAL A 2 -11.56 11.53 22.21
CA VAL A 2 -10.61 10.48 21.79
C VAL A 2 -10.47 9.46 22.93
N PRO A 3 -10.37 8.15 22.63
CA PRO A 3 -10.12 7.13 23.63
C PRO A 3 -8.92 7.42 24.53
N SER A 4 -8.97 6.94 25.78
CA SER A 4 -7.76 6.87 26.62
C SER A 4 -6.68 6.05 25.92
N ILE A 5 -5.41 6.46 25.99
CA ILE A 5 -4.28 5.66 25.48
C ILE A 5 -4.18 4.27 26.14
N TYR A 6 -4.88 4.05 27.25
CA TYR A 6 -4.96 2.77 27.96
C TYR A 6 -6.17 1.92 27.58
N THR A 7 -6.97 2.34 26.58
CA THR A 7 -8.18 1.60 26.20
C THR A 7 -7.85 0.20 25.70
N LYS A 8 -8.59 -0.79 26.18
CA LYS A 8 -8.53 -2.19 25.68
C LYS A 8 -9.55 -2.50 24.61
N ALA A 9 -10.40 -1.52 24.27
CA ALA A 9 -11.46 -1.68 23.28
C ALA A 9 -11.00 -1.39 21.84
N VAL A 10 -9.70 -1.57 21.59
CA VAL A 10 -9.07 -1.30 20.29
C VAL A 10 -8.86 -2.62 19.56
N ASP A 11 -9.31 -2.68 18.31
CA ASP A 11 -9.00 -3.83 17.47
C ASP A 11 -7.56 -3.77 16.92
N HIS A 12 -7.14 -4.78 16.17
CA HIS A 12 -5.80 -4.82 15.55
C HIS A 12 -5.54 -3.68 14.56
N TRP A 13 -6.58 -2.95 14.13
CA TRP A 13 -6.49 -1.81 13.23
C TRP A 13 -6.29 -0.48 13.95
N GLY A 14 -6.34 -0.47 15.28
CA GLY A 14 -6.24 0.76 16.05
C GLY A 14 -7.59 1.47 16.23
N PHE A 15 -8.71 0.88 15.80
CA PHE A 15 -10.04 1.48 15.97
C PHE A 15 -10.69 1.06 17.28
N MET A 16 -11.33 2.01 17.95
CA MET A 16 -12.14 1.74 19.12
C MET A 16 -13.51 1.19 18.69
N ASN A 17 -13.73 -0.12 18.84
CA ASN A 17 -14.93 -0.78 18.34
C ASN A 17 -15.96 -1.10 19.45
N GLY A 18 -15.94 -0.36 20.57
CA GLY A 18 -16.91 -0.50 21.66
C GLY A 18 -16.44 0.08 23.00
N SER A 19 -17.30 -0.01 24.02
CA SER A 19 -16.92 0.29 25.41
C SER A 19 -16.03 -0.82 25.98
N GLU A 20 -15.16 -0.48 26.92
CA GLU A 20 -14.43 -1.44 27.75
C GLU A 20 -15.46 -2.34 28.45
N ALA A 21 -15.70 -3.54 27.91
CA ALA A 21 -16.59 -4.57 28.44
C ALA A 21 -17.98 -4.06 28.93
N SER A 22 -19.05 -4.42 28.21
CA SER A 22 -20.32 -4.55 28.94
C SER A 22 -20.10 -5.58 30.05
N ALA A 23 -20.63 -5.30 31.24
CA ALA A 23 -20.51 -6.14 32.44
C ALA A 23 -21.07 -7.58 32.28
N ASN A 24 -21.50 -7.97 31.08
CA ASN A 24 -22.05 -9.28 30.70
C ASN A 24 -21.20 -9.89 29.58
N GLY A 25 -19.91 -10.12 29.86
CA GLY A 25 -18.86 -10.46 28.89
C GLY A 25 -19.23 -11.42 27.76
N SER A 26 -18.65 -11.20 26.56
CA SER A 26 -18.45 -12.22 25.51
C SER A 26 -17.86 -11.73 24.19
N LYS A 27 -17.53 -10.43 24.00
CA LYS A 27 -16.90 -10.00 22.74
C LYS A 27 -15.39 -10.26 22.76
N LEU A 28 -14.95 -11.25 21.99
CA LEU A 28 -13.54 -11.56 21.80
C LEU A 28 -12.91 -10.62 20.77
N THR A 29 -11.61 -10.35 20.86
CA THR A 29 -10.89 -9.52 19.88
C THR A 29 -10.52 -10.28 18.60
N VAL A 30 -10.76 -11.59 18.57
CA VAL A 30 -10.66 -12.43 17.37
C VAL A 30 -11.91 -12.29 16.50
N PRO A 31 -11.83 -12.51 15.17
CA PRO A 31 -13.01 -12.60 14.29
C PRO A 31 -14.09 -13.55 14.82
N ASN A 32 -15.34 -13.29 14.41
CA ASN A 32 -16.41 -14.30 14.52
C ASN A 32 -15.99 -15.58 13.78
N PHE A 33 -16.04 -16.72 14.46
CA PHE A 33 -15.82 -18.01 13.82
C PHE A 33 -16.72 -19.09 14.41
N SER A 34 -17.01 -20.10 13.60
CA SER A 34 -17.60 -21.35 14.04
C SER A 34 -16.68 -22.49 13.57
N LYS A 35 -16.36 -23.45 14.43
CA LYS A 35 -15.45 -24.55 14.06
C LYS A 35 -16.04 -25.89 14.43
N ARG A 36 -15.94 -26.85 13.51
CA ARG A 36 -16.27 -28.26 13.75
C ARG A 36 -15.04 -28.97 14.34
N ILE A 37 -15.18 -29.45 15.56
CA ILE A 37 -14.14 -30.24 16.24
C ILE A 37 -14.59 -31.70 16.21
N PRO A 38 -13.94 -32.56 15.42
CA PRO A 38 -14.20 -33.99 15.45
C PRO A 38 -13.69 -34.57 16.77
N LEU A 39 -14.57 -35.18 17.55
CA LEU A 39 -14.21 -35.89 18.77
C LEU A 39 -13.94 -37.37 18.46
N PRO A 40 -12.95 -37.99 19.12
CA PRO A 40 -12.73 -39.43 19.00
C PRO A 40 -13.97 -40.21 19.47
N ASP A 41 -14.25 -41.35 18.82
CA ASP A 41 -15.34 -42.26 19.24
C ASP A 41 -14.97 -42.92 20.56
N THR A 42 -15.29 -42.25 21.67
CA THR A 42 -14.95 -42.71 23.03
C THR A 42 -15.72 -43.98 23.44
N ASN A 43 -16.75 -44.36 22.69
CA ASN A 43 -17.66 -45.44 23.05
C ASN A 43 -17.57 -46.66 22.13
N ASN A 44 -16.61 -46.69 21.19
CA ASN A 44 -16.39 -47.81 20.27
C ASN A 44 -17.67 -48.21 19.51
N THR A 45 -18.54 -47.22 19.24
CA THR A 45 -19.87 -47.43 18.67
C THR A 45 -19.84 -47.61 17.15
N GLY A 46 -18.69 -47.38 16.52
CA GLY A 46 -18.53 -47.37 15.07
C GLY A 46 -19.06 -46.09 14.42
N ARG A 47 -19.62 -45.16 15.22
CA ARG A 47 -19.93 -43.79 14.79
C ARG A 47 -18.69 -42.93 14.97
N LYS A 48 -17.93 -42.81 13.89
CA LYS A 48 -17.04 -41.65 13.73
C LYS A 48 -17.91 -40.40 13.79
N ASP A 49 -17.45 -39.38 14.50
CA ASP A 49 -17.97 -38.01 14.45
C ASP A 49 -19.09 -37.67 15.46
N THR A 50 -18.73 -37.55 16.74
CA THR A 50 -19.37 -36.50 17.56
C THR A 50 -18.68 -35.19 17.19
N VAL A 51 -19.42 -34.22 16.65
CA VAL A 51 -18.87 -32.91 16.24
C VAL A 51 -19.25 -31.87 17.29
N LEU A 52 -18.25 -31.29 17.94
CA LEU A 52 -18.45 -30.11 18.78
C LEU A 52 -18.33 -28.85 17.91
N PHE A 53 -19.28 -27.92 18.07
CA PHE A 53 -19.22 -26.61 17.45
C PHE A 53 -18.65 -25.60 18.44
N GLU A 54 -17.44 -25.12 18.18
CA GLU A 54 -16.91 -23.96 18.88
C GLU A 54 -17.41 -22.70 18.18
N ASN A 55 -18.11 -21.83 18.91
CA ASN A 55 -18.63 -20.57 18.39
C ASN A 55 -18.04 -19.41 19.20
N ALA A 56 -17.32 -18.54 18.52
CA ALA A 56 -16.75 -17.32 19.09
C ALA A 56 -17.47 -16.10 18.52
N VAL A 57 -17.95 -15.23 19.41
CA VAL A 57 -18.50 -13.92 19.03
C VAL A 57 -17.39 -12.88 19.14
N GLY A 58 -16.82 -12.55 17.99
CA GLY A 58 -15.85 -11.49 17.79
C GLY A 58 -16.45 -10.09 17.73
N ILE A 59 -15.58 -9.09 17.77
CA ILE A 59 -15.92 -7.69 17.53
C ILE A 59 -16.27 -7.46 16.04
N ASP A 60 -17.29 -6.63 15.80
CA ASP A 60 -17.73 -6.24 14.45
C ASP A 60 -16.69 -5.33 13.77
N ARG A 61 -16.55 -5.47 12.46
CA ARG A 61 -15.56 -4.78 11.62
C ARG A 61 -16.18 -3.74 10.70
N GLU A 62 -17.51 -3.59 10.76
CA GLU A 62 -18.25 -2.58 10.03
C GLU A 62 -17.79 -1.15 10.38
N ALA A 63 -17.91 -0.26 9.39
CA ALA A 63 -17.45 1.12 9.47
C ALA A 63 -18.07 1.95 10.61
N SER A 64 -19.24 1.53 11.11
CA SER A 64 -20.05 2.31 12.06
C SER A 64 -19.40 2.50 13.44
N GLY A 65 -18.43 1.66 13.82
CA GLY A 65 -17.62 1.82 15.03
C GLY A 65 -16.38 2.72 14.87
N ASN A 66 -15.95 3.00 13.64
CA ASN A 66 -14.56 3.39 13.33
C ASN A 66 -14.31 4.91 13.26
N ILE A 67 -15.27 5.77 13.62
CA ILE A 67 -15.24 7.21 13.33
C ILE A 67 -14.59 8.05 14.46
N VAL A 68 -14.39 7.48 15.65
CA VAL A 68 -13.89 8.26 16.80
C VAL A 68 -12.43 8.63 16.63
N GLY A 69 -12.13 9.95 16.63
CA GLY A 69 -10.77 10.47 16.55
C GLY A 69 -10.24 10.68 15.12
N ILE A 70 -11.08 10.46 14.11
CA ILE A 70 -10.76 10.76 12.71
C ILE A 70 -10.98 12.25 12.42
N LEU A 71 -10.10 12.82 11.59
CA LEU A 71 -10.20 14.21 11.15
C LEU A 71 -11.44 14.41 10.30
N ASP A 72 -12.43 15.15 10.80
CA ASP A 72 -13.66 15.44 10.06
C ASP A 72 -13.61 16.78 9.31
N ARG A 73 -12.86 17.77 9.83
CA ARG A 73 -12.79 19.11 9.27
C ARG A 73 -11.52 19.85 9.66
N ILE A 74 -11.02 20.65 8.73
CA ILE A 74 -9.98 21.66 8.96
C ILE A 74 -10.46 23.03 8.45
N THR A 75 -9.91 24.08 9.04
CA THR A 75 -10.08 25.46 8.56
C THR A 75 -8.70 26.05 8.36
N ASP A 76 -8.42 26.55 7.16
CA ASP A 76 -7.15 27.20 6.87
C ASP A 76 -7.09 28.64 7.46
N PRO A 77 -5.92 29.30 7.46
CA PRO A 77 -5.79 30.68 7.98
C PRO A 77 -6.62 31.72 7.22
N GLN A 78 -7.11 31.40 6.02
CA GLN A 78 -7.92 32.28 5.18
C GLN A 78 -9.43 32.13 5.46
N GLY A 79 -9.80 31.15 6.29
CA GLY A 79 -11.16 30.80 6.66
C GLY A 79 -11.81 29.77 5.74
N ILE A 80 -11.07 29.16 4.80
CA ILE A 80 -11.58 28.11 3.93
C ILE A 80 -11.75 26.85 4.76
N GLU A 81 -12.96 26.29 4.73
CA GLU A 81 -13.28 25.05 5.44
C GLU A 81 -13.12 23.86 4.48
N THR A 82 -12.41 22.81 4.93
CA THR A 82 -12.33 21.53 4.24
C THR A 82 -12.87 20.45 5.16
N SER A 83 -13.93 19.76 4.73
CA SER A 83 -14.58 18.67 5.45
C SER A 83 -14.35 17.34 4.75
N PHE A 84 -14.19 16.27 5.53
CA PHE A 84 -13.90 14.92 5.06
C PHE A 84 -15.03 13.98 5.48
N SER A 85 -15.56 13.21 4.53
CA SER A 85 -16.47 12.11 4.81
C SER A 85 -15.77 10.79 4.52
N TYR A 86 -16.02 9.79 5.36
CA TYR A 86 -15.38 8.47 5.27
C TYR A 86 -16.41 7.36 5.08
N GLU A 87 -15.95 6.23 4.54
CA GLU A 87 -16.69 4.98 4.46
C GLU A 87 -15.77 3.78 4.77
N GLY A 88 -16.36 2.62 5.08
CA GLY A 88 -15.60 1.40 5.35
C GLY A 88 -14.88 0.85 4.13
N ASN A 89 -13.80 0.13 4.38
CA ASN A 89 -13.15 -0.70 3.38
C ASN A 89 -13.89 -2.03 3.21
N TYR A 90 -13.88 -2.59 2.00
CA TYR A 90 -14.43 -3.91 1.70
C TYR A 90 -13.49 -4.69 0.79
N GLY A 91 -13.41 -6.00 0.98
CA GLY A 91 -12.88 -6.94 -0.01
C GLY A 91 -13.94 -7.23 -1.07
N ALA A 92 -13.56 -7.20 -2.34
CA ALA A 92 -14.45 -7.50 -3.46
C ALA A 92 -14.41 -8.99 -3.81
N PHE A 93 -15.58 -9.61 -3.98
CA PHE A 93 -15.75 -10.96 -4.54
C PHE A 93 -16.83 -10.94 -5.62
N ARG A 94 -16.69 -11.81 -6.63
CA ARG A 94 -17.67 -11.98 -7.71
C ARG A 94 -18.00 -13.46 -7.93
N ASP A 95 -19.28 -13.78 -8.03
CA ASP A 95 -19.81 -15.10 -8.42
C ASP A 95 -20.52 -14.97 -9.77
N ASN A 96 -19.82 -15.34 -10.85
CA ASN A 96 -20.31 -15.22 -12.23
C ASN A 96 -21.50 -16.16 -12.53
N SER A 97 -21.83 -17.08 -11.62
CA SER A 97 -23.04 -17.91 -11.74
C SER A 97 -24.32 -17.16 -11.40
N GLN A 98 -24.23 -16.04 -10.69
CA GLN A 98 -25.35 -15.22 -10.27
C GLN A 98 -25.80 -14.24 -11.37
N GLN A 99 -26.98 -13.65 -11.19
CA GLN A 99 -27.43 -12.55 -12.03
C GLN A 99 -26.56 -11.29 -11.83
N PRO A 100 -26.36 -10.44 -12.85
CA PRO A 100 -25.48 -9.27 -12.78
C PRO A 100 -25.73 -8.33 -11.59
N GLU A 101 -26.96 -8.24 -11.11
CA GLU A 101 -27.35 -7.37 -10.00
C GLU A 101 -26.94 -7.93 -8.61
N TYR A 102 -26.64 -9.23 -8.52
CA TYR A 102 -26.37 -9.94 -7.27
C TYR A 102 -25.05 -10.72 -7.26
N ARG A 103 -24.28 -10.65 -8.35
CA ARG A 103 -23.02 -11.38 -8.50
C ARG A 103 -21.84 -10.78 -7.74
N ASP A 104 -21.94 -9.54 -7.28
CA ASP A 104 -20.86 -8.88 -6.55
C ASP A 104 -21.17 -8.86 -5.06
N TYR A 105 -20.22 -9.32 -4.25
CA TYR A 105 -20.30 -9.31 -2.79
C TYR A 105 -19.13 -8.52 -2.20
N LEU A 106 -19.46 -7.61 -1.27
CA LEU A 106 -18.52 -6.77 -0.55
C LEU A 106 -18.33 -7.34 0.86
N TYR A 107 -17.21 -8.01 1.09
CA TYR A 107 -16.86 -8.56 2.40
C TYR A 107 -16.33 -7.42 3.30
N PRO A 108 -16.95 -7.12 4.45
CA PRO A 108 -16.50 -6.06 5.35
C PRO A 108 -15.09 -6.35 5.88
N VAL A 109 -14.21 -5.36 5.77
CA VAL A 109 -12.87 -5.42 6.37
C VAL A 109 -12.60 -4.13 7.15
N GLY A 110 -11.62 -4.15 8.04
CA GLY A 110 -11.35 -2.99 8.86
C GLY A 110 -10.73 -1.82 8.08
N GLY A 111 -10.75 -0.65 8.71
CA GLY A 111 -10.27 0.59 8.11
C GLY A 111 -11.36 1.44 7.48
N LEU A 112 -11.03 2.72 7.34
CA LEU A 112 -11.83 3.72 6.66
C LEU A 112 -11.06 4.26 5.45
N ARG A 113 -11.81 4.66 4.42
CA ARG A 113 -11.31 5.40 3.26
C ARG A 113 -12.12 6.67 3.07
N VAL A 114 -11.52 7.67 2.41
CA VAL A 114 -12.18 8.95 2.15
C VAL A 114 -13.27 8.74 1.09
N LYS A 115 -14.52 8.98 1.46
CA LYS A 115 -15.65 8.94 0.53
C LYS A 115 -15.76 10.24 -0.26
N SER A 116 -15.62 11.37 0.43
CA SER A 116 -15.65 12.68 -0.20
C SER A 116 -14.88 13.73 0.58
N ILE A 117 -14.43 14.75 -0.15
CA ILE A 117 -13.80 15.95 0.41
C ILE A 117 -14.58 17.15 -0.08
N GLU A 118 -15.12 17.93 0.85
CA GLU A 118 -15.84 19.16 0.54
C GLU A 118 -15.02 20.37 0.97
N THR A 119 -14.80 21.32 0.07
CA THR A 119 -14.17 22.61 0.37
C THR A 119 -15.19 23.74 0.21
N TYR A 120 -15.27 24.60 1.22
CA TYR A 120 -16.14 25.77 1.24
C TYR A 120 -15.33 27.04 1.49
N ASP A 121 -15.42 27.98 0.56
CA ASP A 121 -14.86 29.32 0.72
C ASP A 121 -15.97 30.29 1.17
N PRO A 122 -15.91 30.83 2.41
CA PRO A 122 -16.93 31.72 2.93
C PRO A 122 -16.95 33.09 2.23
N LYS A 123 -15.83 33.52 1.61
CA LYS A 123 -15.73 34.83 0.93
C LYS A 123 -16.42 34.79 -0.42
N THR A 124 -16.17 33.74 -1.21
CA THR A 124 -16.80 33.57 -2.53
C THR A 124 -18.12 32.82 -2.47
N ARG A 125 -18.45 32.22 -1.32
CA ARG A 125 -19.59 31.31 -1.12
C ARG A 125 -19.59 30.12 -2.08
N LYS A 126 -18.42 29.76 -2.62
CA LYS A 126 -18.26 28.63 -3.52
C LYS A 126 -17.99 27.35 -2.73
N ARG A 127 -18.57 26.26 -3.22
CA ARG A 127 -18.37 24.91 -2.71
C ARG A 127 -17.81 24.05 -3.83
N LEU A 128 -16.79 23.27 -3.50
CA LEU A 128 -16.19 22.27 -4.36
C LEU A 128 -16.25 20.94 -3.63
N CYS A 129 -16.85 19.92 -4.24
CA CYS A 129 -16.95 18.58 -3.69
C CYS A 129 -16.17 17.62 -4.58
N LYS A 130 -15.30 16.82 -3.98
CA LYS A 130 -14.63 15.69 -4.60
C LYS A 130 -15.23 14.41 -4.07
N ASN A 131 -15.84 13.61 -4.93
CA ASN A 131 -16.39 12.30 -4.58
C ASN A 131 -15.47 11.20 -5.11
N TYR A 132 -15.23 10.19 -4.29
CA TYR A 132 -14.38 9.06 -4.63
C TYR A 132 -15.20 7.78 -4.71
N ARG A 133 -14.95 6.98 -5.76
CA ARG A 133 -15.41 5.59 -5.84
C ARG A 133 -14.21 4.69 -6.03
N TYR A 134 -14.18 3.61 -5.28
CA TYR A 134 -13.08 2.66 -5.24
C TYR A 134 -13.56 1.32 -5.77
N GLY A 135 -12.71 0.57 -6.47
CA GLY A 135 -13.11 -0.71 -7.03
C GLY A 135 -11.96 -1.64 -7.36
N LEU A 136 -12.35 -2.80 -7.89
CA LEU A 136 -11.48 -3.80 -8.49
C LEU A 136 -11.89 -4.03 -9.94
N THR A 137 -10.92 -4.08 -10.86
CA THR A 137 -11.14 -4.25 -12.29
C THR A 137 -10.07 -5.12 -12.93
N VAL A 138 -10.30 -5.60 -14.15
CA VAL A 138 -9.24 -6.17 -14.99
C VAL A 138 -8.67 -5.05 -15.86
N ILE A 139 -7.42 -4.66 -15.59
CA ILE A 139 -6.73 -3.60 -16.33
C ILE A 139 -6.57 -4.01 -17.80
N ASN A 140 -6.70 -3.04 -18.70
CA ASN A 140 -6.65 -3.25 -20.17
C ASN A 140 -7.77 -4.15 -20.71
N ASN A 141 -8.89 -4.31 -19.99
CA ASN A 141 -10.08 -4.98 -20.49
C ASN A 141 -11.29 -4.03 -20.44
N GLU A 142 -11.55 -3.34 -21.55
CA GLU A 142 -12.64 -2.35 -21.67
C GLU A 142 -14.05 -2.95 -21.49
N LYS A 143 -14.19 -4.27 -21.70
CA LYS A 143 -15.47 -4.97 -21.54
C LYS A 143 -15.70 -5.46 -20.11
N TYR A 144 -14.67 -5.40 -19.26
CA TYR A 144 -14.78 -5.86 -17.90
C TYR A 144 -15.56 -4.85 -17.06
N GLU A 145 -16.65 -5.32 -16.44
CA GLU A 145 -17.41 -4.51 -15.51
C GLU A 145 -16.73 -4.53 -14.14
N SER A 146 -16.19 -3.39 -13.72
CA SER A 146 -15.50 -3.27 -12.44
C SER A 146 -16.43 -3.57 -11.26
N VAL A 147 -15.90 -4.27 -10.25
CA VAL A 147 -16.56 -4.43 -8.95
C VAL A 147 -16.34 -3.15 -8.15
N TRP A 148 -17.40 -2.37 -7.92
CA TRP A 148 -17.31 -1.12 -7.17
C TRP A 148 -17.62 -1.31 -5.69
N GLY A 149 -16.94 -0.55 -4.83
CA GLY A 149 -17.12 -0.55 -3.38
C GLY A 149 -16.13 -1.44 -2.63
N GLY A 150 -15.53 -2.45 -3.29
CA GLY A 150 -14.52 -3.33 -2.72
C GLY A 150 -13.22 -3.32 -3.51
N GLY A 151 -12.14 -3.75 -2.87
CA GLY A 151 -10.81 -3.86 -3.50
C GLY A 151 -10.19 -5.23 -3.26
N ALA A 152 -8.94 -5.37 -3.68
CA ALA A 152 -8.14 -6.53 -3.41
C ALA A 152 -7.74 -6.58 -1.94
N ILE A 153 -7.98 -7.73 -1.33
CA ILE A 153 -7.35 -8.17 -0.07
C ILE A 153 -6.40 -9.32 -0.42
N LYS A 154 -5.45 -9.65 0.47
CA LYS A 154 -4.65 -10.88 0.28
C LYS A 154 -5.48 -12.12 0.56
N HIS A 155 -6.20 -12.09 1.68
CA HIS A 155 -7.11 -13.13 2.11
C HIS A 155 -8.11 -12.54 3.12
N ILE A 156 -9.21 -13.25 3.33
CA ILE A 156 -10.17 -12.99 4.39
C ILE A 156 -9.49 -13.27 5.73
N VAL A 157 -9.42 -12.25 6.59
CA VAL A 157 -8.89 -12.38 7.95
C VAL A 157 -9.85 -13.21 8.81
N THR A 158 -9.41 -14.42 9.19
CA THR A 158 -10.18 -15.43 9.93
C THR A 158 -9.53 -15.72 11.28
N GLU A 159 -10.06 -16.66 12.05
CA GLU A 159 -9.47 -17.10 13.32
C GLU A 159 -8.09 -17.74 13.13
N ARG A 160 -7.79 -18.20 11.91
CA ARG A 160 -6.49 -18.74 11.48
C ARG A 160 -5.36 -17.72 11.63
N ASP A 161 -5.68 -16.44 11.55
CA ASP A 161 -4.71 -15.35 11.72
C ASP A 161 -4.39 -15.08 13.19
N TYR A 162 -5.23 -15.58 14.10
CA TYR A 162 -5.16 -15.31 15.54
C TYR A 162 -4.78 -16.53 16.36
N CYS A 163 -4.66 -17.71 15.74
CA CYS A 163 -4.39 -18.94 16.46
C CYS A 163 -2.97 -19.48 16.21
N SER A 164 -2.35 -19.98 17.26
CA SER A 164 -1.14 -20.79 17.19
C SER A 164 -1.41 -22.18 17.78
N THR A 165 -0.95 -23.23 17.11
CA THR A 165 -1.14 -24.61 17.57
C THR A 165 0.21 -25.24 17.86
N VAL A 166 0.31 -25.93 19.00
CA VAL A 166 1.49 -26.71 19.39
C VAL A 166 1.08 -28.11 19.78
N THR A 167 1.93 -29.09 19.47
CA THR A 167 1.73 -30.47 19.89
C THR A 167 2.48 -30.71 21.20
N GLN A 168 1.76 -31.06 22.24
CA GLN A 168 2.35 -31.57 23.47
C GLN A 168 2.40 -33.10 23.43
N VAL A 169 3.56 -33.66 23.76
CA VAL A 169 3.73 -35.11 23.88
C VAL A 169 3.50 -35.51 25.34
N MET A 170 2.60 -36.45 25.56
CA MET A 170 2.28 -36.98 26.87
C MET A 170 2.72 -38.44 27.01
N ASP A 171 2.97 -38.87 28.25
CA ASP A 171 3.39 -40.23 28.60
C ASP A 171 2.68 -40.68 29.90
N ASP A 172 2.07 -41.86 29.87
CA ASP A 172 1.49 -42.53 31.04
C ASP A 172 2.38 -43.67 31.56
N GLY A 173 3.56 -43.86 30.95
CA GLY A 173 4.49 -44.94 31.24
C GLY A 173 4.28 -46.19 30.37
N GLN A 174 3.13 -46.36 29.72
CA GLN A 174 2.86 -47.47 28.79
C GLN A 174 2.83 -47.03 27.32
N SER A 175 2.33 -45.85 27.01
CA SER A 175 2.18 -45.34 25.64
C SER A 175 2.43 -43.83 25.54
N LEU A 176 2.79 -43.38 24.34
CA LEU A 176 2.88 -41.96 24.01
C LEU A 176 1.63 -41.54 23.23
N TRP A 177 1.05 -40.40 23.59
CA TRP A 177 0.02 -39.75 22.79
C TRP A 177 0.32 -38.26 22.61
N ASN A 178 -0.36 -37.65 21.64
CA ASN A 178 -0.22 -36.24 21.33
C ASN A 178 -1.48 -35.50 21.75
N GLU A 179 -1.31 -34.37 22.42
CA GLU A 179 -2.36 -33.40 22.66
C GLU A 179 -2.09 -32.13 21.85
N TYR A 180 -3.14 -31.52 21.33
CA TYR A 180 -3.05 -30.30 20.52
C TYR A 180 -3.55 -29.12 21.34
N LEU A 181 -2.65 -28.20 21.70
CA LEU A 181 -3.02 -26.95 22.34
C LEU A 181 -3.13 -25.87 21.26
N THR A 182 -4.34 -25.35 21.05
CA THR A 182 -4.59 -24.17 20.20
C THR A 182 -4.82 -22.96 21.09
N VAL A 183 -4.02 -21.92 20.89
CA VAL A 183 -4.14 -20.66 21.64
C VAL A 183 -4.62 -19.57 20.69
N TYR A 184 -5.72 -18.92 21.04
CA TYR A 184 -6.21 -17.72 20.36
C TYR A 184 -5.65 -16.47 21.03
N HIS A 185 -5.00 -15.63 20.24
CA HIS A 185 -4.34 -14.41 20.71
C HIS A 185 -5.26 -13.23 20.50
N SER A 186 -5.12 -12.20 21.33
CA SER A 186 -5.93 -10.99 21.19
C SER A 186 -5.52 -10.12 19.99
N MET A 187 -4.33 -10.37 19.47
CA MET A 187 -3.74 -9.78 18.26
C MET A 187 -3.45 -10.90 17.26
N PRO A 188 -3.45 -10.61 15.95
CA PRO A 188 -3.06 -11.59 14.95
C PRO A 188 -1.64 -12.09 15.23
N VAL A 189 -1.45 -13.41 15.18
CA VAL A 189 -0.11 -14.00 15.24
C VAL A 189 0.59 -13.88 13.89
N SER A 190 -0.16 -13.97 12.77
CA SER A 190 0.39 -13.62 11.46
C SER A 190 0.65 -12.13 11.40
N ASN A 191 1.68 -11.73 10.65
CA ASN A 191 1.68 -10.37 10.16
C ASN A 191 0.47 -10.22 9.23
N ILE A 192 -0.47 -9.36 9.58
CA ILE A 192 -1.56 -8.96 8.67
C ILE A 192 -1.41 -7.52 8.21
N THR A 193 -0.38 -6.81 8.68
CA THR A 193 -0.10 -5.44 8.26
C THR A 193 0.41 -5.39 6.83
N PHE A 194 0.28 -4.22 6.18
CA PHE A 194 0.62 -4.04 4.76
C PHE A 194 -0.05 -5.12 3.90
N ARG A 195 0.55 -5.61 2.82
CA ARG A 195 -0.11 -6.59 1.94
C ARG A 195 -0.53 -7.90 2.63
N ASN A 196 -0.13 -8.18 3.88
CA ASN A 196 -0.30 -9.50 4.48
C ASN A 196 -1.69 -9.80 5.08
N GLY A 197 -2.74 -9.02 4.75
CA GLY A 197 -4.14 -9.42 4.96
C GLY A 197 -5.10 -8.32 5.38
N SER A 198 -4.61 -7.26 6.01
CA SER A 198 -5.46 -6.21 6.60
C SER A 198 -5.87 -5.17 5.54
N PRO A 199 -4.96 -4.42 4.90
CA PRO A 199 -5.26 -3.33 3.97
C PRO A 199 -5.95 -3.80 2.70
N VAL A 200 -6.80 -2.91 2.17
CA VAL A 200 -7.44 -3.08 0.88
C VAL A 200 -6.71 -2.24 -0.16
N MET A 201 -6.38 -2.87 -1.28
CA MET A 201 -5.80 -2.20 -2.44
C MET A 201 -6.85 -2.04 -3.53
N TYR A 202 -6.94 -0.85 -4.12
CA TYR A 202 -7.87 -0.56 -5.20
C TYR A 202 -7.09 -0.34 -6.49
N ASN A 203 -7.40 -1.10 -7.52
CA ASN A 203 -6.75 -0.97 -8.82
C ASN A 203 -7.52 -0.06 -9.78
N ILE A 204 -8.69 0.44 -9.35
CA ILE A 204 -9.43 1.50 -10.02
C ILE A 204 -10.02 2.47 -8.99
N VAL A 205 -9.82 3.77 -9.21
CA VAL A 205 -10.39 4.85 -8.39
C VAL A 205 -10.98 5.91 -9.31
N SER A 206 -12.25 6.26 -9.11
CA SER A 206 -12.90 7.38 -9.80
C SER A 206 -12.98 8.57 -8.85
N GLU A 207 -12.40 9.70 -9.24
CA GLU A 207 -12.60 11.01 -8.62
C GLU A 207 -13.57 11.82 -9.47
N GLU A 208 -14.64 12.32 -8.86
CA GLU A 208 -15.59 13.24 -9.49
C GLU A 208 -15.57 14.58 -8.75
N ILE A 209 -15.26 15.66 -9.48
CA ILE A 209 -15.21 17.02 -8.95
C ILE A 209 -16.46 17.76 -9.39
N LEU A 210 -17.25 18.20 -8.42
CA LEU A 210 -18.51 18.92 -8.61
C LEU A 210 -18.49 20.26 -7.87
N GLY A 211 -18.94 21.33 -8.52
CA GLY A 211 -19.19 22.63 -7.88
C GLY A 211 -18.42 23.78 -8.51
N GLY A 212 -18.86 25.01 -8.23
CA GLY A 212 -18.25 26.21 -8.81
C GLY A 212 -18.38 26.33 -10.34
N GLY A 213 -19.31 25.59 -10.96
CA GLY A 213 -19.48 25.50 -12.42
C GLY A 213 -18.61 24.44 -13.10
N ILE A 214 -17.88 23.63 -12.33
CA ILE A 214 -16.99 22.57 -12.82
C ILE A 214 -17.68 21.21 -12.60
N SER A 215 -17.61 20.35 -13.62
CA SER A 215 -17.94 18.92 -13.54
C SER A 215 -16.84 18.15 -14.28
N GLN A 216 -15.96 17.49 -13.54
CA GLN A 216 -14.84 16.74 -14.10
C GLN A 216 -14.75 15.37 -13.44
N LYS A 217 -14.44 14.35 -14.23
CA LYS A 217 -14.21 13.00 -13.71
C LYS A 217 -12.83 12.52 -14.13
N THR A 218 -12.07 11.98 -13.17
CA THR A 218 -10.78 11.33 -13.43
C THR A 218 -10.83 9.91 -12.91
N VAL A 219 -10.44 8.94 -13.73
CA VAL A 219 -10.33 7.53 -13.35
C VAL A 219 -8.85 7.15 -13.34
N TYR A 220 -8.39 6.68 -12.20
CA TYR A 220 -7.02 6.22 -11.97
C TYR A 220 -7.01 4.71 -11.96
N TYR A 221 -6.00 4.12 -12.61
CA TYR A 221 -5.75 2.68 -12.58
C TYR A 221 -4.41 2.43 -11.91
N TYR A 222 -4.35 1.46 -11.00
CA TYR A 222 -3.14 1.12 -10.25
C TYR A 222 -2.81 -0.35 -10.41
N ASP A 223 -1.52 -0.68 -10.33
CA ASP A 223 -1.08 -2.06 -10.23
C ASP A 223 -1.39 -2.58 -8.83
N VAL A 224 -2.02 -3.73 -8.75
CA VAL A 224 -2.39 -4.35 -7.48
C VAL A 224 -2.37 -5.85 -7.68
N ASP A 225 -1.74 -6.55 -6.75
CA ASP A 225 -1.89 -7.97 -6.59
C ASP A 225 -3.28 -8.31 -6.04
N ALA A 226 -4.16 -8.75 -6.93
CA ALA A 226 -5.50 -9.18 -6.56
C ALA A 226 -5.49 -10.65 -6.11
N HIS A 227 -6.08 -10.94 -4.95
CA HIS A 227 -6.49 -12.30 -4.62
C HIS A 227 -7.39 -12.89 -5.72
N ALA A 228 -7.49 -14.22 -5.77
CA ALA A 228 -8.53 -14.85 -6.57
C ALA A 228 -9.90 -14.40 -6.03
N PHE A 229 -10.56 -13.48 -6.73
CA PHE A 229 -11.79 -12.84 -6.27
C PHE A 229 -13.03 -13.26 -7.07
N GLU A 230 -12.84 -13.91 -8.23
CA GLU A 230 -13.92 -14.45 -9.06
C GLU A 230 -14.12 -15.94 -8.82
N ASP A 231 -15.36 -16.37 -8.65
CA ASP A 231 -15.79 -17.78 -8.58
C ASP A 231 -15.07 -18.61 -7.51
N VAL A 232 -14.60 -17.95 -6.46
CA VAL A 232 -13.99 -18.57 -5.27
C VAL A 232 -14.93 -18.63 -4.07
N LEU A 233 -15.90 -17.72 -4.02
CA LEU A 233 -16.88 -17.58 -2.96
C LEU A 233 -18.26 -17.64 -3.60
N HIS A 234 -19.16 -18.45 -3.02
CA HIS A 234 -20.52 -18.63 -3.51
C HIS A 234 -21.52 -18.31 -2.41
N TRP A 235 -22.68 -17.79 -2.81
CA TRP A 235 -23.78 -17.47 -1.90
C TRP A 235 -25.13 -17.65 -2.58
N GLU A 236 -26.18 -17.83 -1.78
CA GLU A 236 -27.55 -17.81 -2.26
C GLU A 236 -27.98 -16.36 -2.52
N SER A 237 -28.66 -16.11 -3.63
CA SER A 237 -29.20 -14.78 -3.95
C SER A 237 -30.38 -14.45 -3.02
N GLY A 238 -30.40 -13.23 -2.44
CA GLY A 238 -31.48 -12.76 -1.56
C GLY A 238 -31.00 -11.93 -0.36
N GLU A 239 -31.91 -11.68 0.58
CA GLU A 239 -31.74 -10.70 1.68
C GLU A 239 -30.66 -11.05 2.74
N ASN A 240 -30.00 -12.22 2.66
CA ASN A 240 -29.03 -12.62 3.69
C ASN A 240 -27.73 -13.24 3.15
N THR A 241 -27.11 -12.58 2.17
CA THR A 241 -25.80 -12.95 1.60
C THR A 241 -24.74 -13.23 2.68
N PHE A 242 -24.72 -12.42 3.75
CA PHE A 242 -23.76 -12.60 4.84
C PHE A 242 -23.87 -13.96 5.55
N ALA A 243 -25.10 -14.41 5.84
CA ALA A 243 -25.31 -15.72 6.44
C ALA A 243 -24.91 -16.86 5.50
N SER A 244 -25.23 -16.73 4.22
CA SER A 244 -24.87 -17.73 3.20
C SER A 244 -23.35 -17.85 3.02
N VAL A 245 -22.63 -16.72 2.94
CA VAL A 245 -21.16 -16.69 2.89
C VAL A 245 -20.55 -17.32 4.15
N ARG A 246 -21.11 -17.03 5.33
CA ARG A 246 -20.66 -17.65 6.58
C ARG A 246 -20.86 -19.17 6.53
N GLU A 247 -22.02 -19.64 6.09
CA GLU A 247 -22.30 -21.07 5.96
C GLU A 247 -21.38 -21.74 4.93
N PHE A 248 -21.10 -21.07 3.81
CA PHE A 248 -20.14 -21.52 2.81
C PHE A 248 -18.79 -21.78 3.46
N MET A 249 -18.21 -20.78 4.13
CA MET A 249 -16.89 -20.87 4.78
C MET A 249 -16.82 -21.99 5.84
N LEU A 250 -17.95 -22.38 6.45
CA LEU A 250 -17.99 -23.46 7.44
C LEU A 250 -18.03 -24.86 6.85
N ASN A 251 -18.56 -25.00 5.64
CA ASN A 251 -18.81 -26.28 5.01
C ASN A 251 -17.81 -26.63 3.91
N GLN A 252 -16.98 -25.67 3.48
CA GLN A 252 -15.99 -25.90 2.44
C GLN A 252 -14.80 -26.75 2.92
N PRO A 253 -14.22 -27.58 2.03
CA PRO A 253 -12.98 -28.29 2.32
C PRO A 253 -11.79 -27.32 2.41
N GLU A 254 -10.74 -27.76 3.08
CA GLU A 254 -9.52 -26.95 3.30
C GLU A 254 -8.87 -26.46 1.99
N SER A 255 -8.98 -27.24 0.92
CA SER A 255 -8.49 -26.83 -0.41
C SER A 255 -9.17 -25.57 -0.96
N VAL A 256 -10.43 -25.34 -0.60
CA VAL A 256 -11.18 -24.12 -0.98
C VAL A 256 -10.88 -23.00 0.01
N LEU A 257 -10.87 -23.30 1.32
CA LEU A 257 -10.59 -22.32 2.36
C LEU A 257 -9.19 -21.72 2.25
N ASN A 258 -8.18 -22.49 1.83
CA ASN A 258 -6.82 -21.99 1.59
C ASN A 258 -6.72 -21.00 0.42
N ARG A 259 -7.75 -20.87 -0.43
CA ARG A 259 -7.83 -19.83 -1.47
C ARG A 259 -8.45 -18.53 -0.97
N LEU A 260 -9.17 -18.58 0.15
CA LEU A 260 -9.94 -17.48 0.70
C LEU A 260 -9.34 -16.93 1.99
N GLY A 261 -8.73 -17.77 2.82
CA GLY A 261 -8.12 -17.43 4.10
C GLY A 261 -6.67 -17.87 4.16
N ARG A 262 -6.05 -17.67 5.33
CA ARG A 262 -4.68 -18.11 5.58
C ARG A 262 -4.51 -19.62 5.34
N MET A 263 -3.47 -19.98 4.61
CA MET A 263 -3.13 -21.38 4.32
C MET A 263 -2.61 -22.11 5.56
N LEU A 264 -3.04 -23.37 5.74
CA LEU A 264 -2.53 -24.27 6.80
C LEU A 264 -1.76 -25.48 6.22
N PRO A 265 -0.63 -25.91 6.84
CA PRO A 265 -0.01 -25.31 8.02
C PRO A 265 0.85 -24.10 7.65
N GLY A 266 0.45 -22.89 8.09
CA GLY A 266 1.18 -21.65 7.88
C GLY A 266 2.14 -21.34 9.04
N HIS A 267 3.21 -20.58 8.78
CA HIS A 267 4.10 -20.10 9.83
C HIS A 267 3.34 -19.09 10.71
N PRO A 268 3.19 -19.28 12.03
CA PRO A 268 2.36 -18.44 12.89
C PRO A 268 2.74 -16.97 12.81
N TYR A 269 4.04 -16.64 12.70
CA TYR A 269 4.57 -15.27 12.59
C TYR A 269 5.18 -14.98 11.21
N GLU A 270 4.50 -15.41 10.15
CA GLU A 270 4.91 -15.11 8.77
C GLU A 270 5.24 -13.61 8.63
N PRO A 271 6.40 -13.24 8.05
CA PRO A 271 6.82 -11.84 7.93
C PRO A 271 5.95 -11.10 6.90
N SER A 272 6.15 -9.79 6.71
CA SER A 272 5.40 -9.05 5.67
C SER A 272 5.68 -9.61 4.27
N ASP A 273 4.82 -9.33 3.29
CA ASP A 273 5.04 -9.76 1.90
C ASP A 273 6.24 -9.07 1.22
N ASP A 274 6.89 -8.12 1.89
CA ASP A 274 8.22 -7.65 1.48
C ASP A 274 9.24 -8.79 1.50
N PHE A 275 8.95 -9.84 2.28
CA PHE A 275 9.66 -11.10 2.27
C PHE A 275 8.93 -12.10 1.40
N VAL A 276 9.65 -12.69 0.45
CA VAL A 276 9.09 -13.59 -0.54
C VAL A 276 9.45 -15.04 -0.29
N THR A 277 8.75 -15.89 -1.04
CA THR A 277 8.84 -17.33 -0.96
C THR A 277 9.88 -17.98 -1.88
N GLY A 278 10.60 -17.22 -2.69
CA GLY A 278 11.59 -17.76 -3.63
C GLY A 278 12.64 -16.75 -4.04
N TYR A 279 13.74 -17.23 -4.62
CA TYR A 279 14.89 -16.41 -5.06
C TYR A 279 14.60 -15.51 -6.27
N PHE A 280 13.39 -15.56 -6.83
CA PHE A 280 13.01 -14.81 -8.03
C PHE A 280 11.59 -14.28 -7.83
N GLU A 281 11.35 -13.00 -8.14
CA GLU A 281 10.06 -12.25 -8.08
C GLU A 281 9.86 -11.27 -6.92
N THR A 282 10.90 -10.51 -6.57
CA THR A 282 11.00 -10.09 -5.17
C THR A 282 10.73 -8.59 -4.94
N ASN A 283 10.45 -7.85 -6.03
CA ASN A 283 9.97 -6.47 -5.99
C ASN A 283 8.53 -6.32 -6.46
N GLN A 284 7.71 -5.80 -5.55
CA GLN A 284 6.30 -5.52 -5.81
C GLN A 284 6.13 -4.21 -6.56
N ARG A 285 5.16 -4.17 -7.48
CA ARG A 285 4.75 -2.95 -8.20
C ARG A 285 3.41 -2.40 -7.69
N ASN A 286 2.87 -3.00 -6.62
CA ASN A 286 1.62 -2.59 -5.98
C ASN A 286 1.57 -1.08 -5.70
N GLY A 287 0.48 -0.43 -6.10
CA GLY A 287 0.28 1.01 -6.00
C GLY A 287 0.92 1.83 -7.12
N ALA A 288 1.67 1.22 -8.05
CA ALA A 288 2.17 1.92 -9.23
C ALA A 288 0.99 2.37 -10.11
N LEU A 289 0.99 3.64 -10.51
CA LEU A 289 -0.03 4.16 -11.40
C LEU A 289 0.14 3.54 -12.80
N MET A 290 -0.90 2.90 -13.31
CA MET A 290 -0.96 2.21 -14.61
C MET A 290 -1.60 3.08 -15.69
N GLY A 291 -2.55 3.93 -15.31
CA GLY A 291 -3.21 4.83 -16.23
C GLY A 291 -4.06 5.90 -15.55
N ILE A 292 -4.36 6.95 -16.31
CA ILE A 292 -5.31 8.00 -15.94
C ILE A 292 -6.21 8.26 -17.13
N ASP A 293 -7.52 8.18 -16.95
CA ASP A 293 -8.51 8.65 -17.91
C ASP A 293 -9.22 9.88 -17.36
N ARG A 294 -9.24 10.98 -18.11
CA ARG A 294 -9.95 12.21 -17.74
C ARG A 294 -11.14 12.43 -18.64
N PHE A 295 -12.25 12.82 -18.04
CA PHE A 295 -13.52 13.05 -18.70
C PHE A 295 -14.03 14.47 -18.40
N ASP A 296 -14.60 15.10 -19.42
CA ASP A 296 -15.44 16.29 -19.31
C ASP A 296 -16.89 15.87 -19.56
N GLY A 297 -17.71 15.88 -18.50
CA GLY A 297 -18.99 15.18 -18.50
C GLY A 297 -18.81 13.66 -18.76
N GLN A 298 -19.36 13.18 -19.88
CA GLN A 298 -19.23 11.78 -20.32
C GLN A 298 -18.16 11.57 -21.40
N GLU A 299 -17.56 12.65 -21.90
CA GLU A 299 -16.60 12.57 -23.01
C GLU A 299 -15.17 12.39 -22.48
N LEU A 300 -14.48 11.37 -22.96
CA LEU A 300 -13.06 11.14 -22.65
C LEU A 300 -12.22 12.22 -23.34
N VAL A 301 -11.53 13.06 -22.56
CA VAL A 301 -10.71 14.17 -23.08
C VAL A 301 -9.22 13.87 -23.09
N SER A 302 -8.75 13.00 -22.19
CA SER A 302 -7.37 12.51 -22.25
C SER A 302 -7.22 11.15 -21.59
N SER A 303 -6.30 10.34 -22.09
CA SER A 303 -5.91 9.05 -21.51
C SER A 303 -4.39 8.96 -21.44
N THR A 304 -3.86 8.72 -20.25
CA THR A 304 -2.43 8.48 -20.01
C THR A 304 -2.23 7.02 -19.60
N ARG A 305 -1.18 6.38 -20.13
CA ARG A 305 -0.76 5.01 -19.79
C ARG A 305 0.69 5.02 -19.37
N TYR A 306 1.01 4.25 -18.34
CA TYR A 306 2.34 4.17 -17.73
C TYR A 306 2.87 2.74 -17.82
N GLU A 307 4.07 2.62 -18.39
CA GLU A 307 4.79 1.36 -18.55
C GLU A 307 6.05 1.41 -17.68
N TYR A 308 6.35 0.29 -17.03
CA TYR A 308 7.47 0.20 -16.09
C TYR A 308 8.34 -0.98 -16.49
N LYS A 309 9.64 -0.82 -16.29
CA LYS A 309 10.64 -1.86 -16.50
C LYS A 309 11.22 -2.32 -15.16
N LYS A 310 11.52 -3.61 -15.08
CA LYS A 310 12.26 -4.19 -13.97
C LYS A 310 13.75 -3.90 -14.16
N VAL A 311 14.38 -3.35 -13.14
CA VAL A 311 15.82 -3.05 -13.11
C VAL A 311 16.50 -3.97 -12.10
N ILE A 312 17.69 -4.46 -12.44
CA ILE A 312 18.50 -5.34 -11.59
C ILE A 312 19.68 -4.53 -11.04
N ALA A 313 19.70 -4.32 -9.74
CA ALA A 313 20.68 -3.50 -9.03
C ALA A 313 21.88 -4.31 -8.48
N GLY A 314 21.79 -5.63 -8.32
CA GLY A 314 22.90 -6.50 -7.91
C GLY A 314 22.44 -7.81 -7.23
N PRO A 315 23.31 -8.82 -7.09
CA PRO A 315 22.89 -10.21 -6.80
C PRO A 315 22.63 -10.50 -5.31
N TYR A 316 22.00 -9.59 -4.58
CA TYR A 316 21.86 -9.69 -3.12
C TYR A 316 20.42 -9.91 -2.68
N ASN A 317 20.16 -11.07 -2.10
CA ASN A 317 18.95 -11.38 -1.35
C ASN A 317 19.35 -11.68 0.10
N ILE A 318 18.52 -11.24 1.05
CA ILE A 318 18.78 -11.48 2.47
C ILE A 318 17.85 -12.61 2.95
N PRO A 319 18.37 -13.82 3.25
CA PRO A 319 17.57 -14.88 3.83
C PRO A 319 17.21 -14.53 5.27
N VAL A 320 15.98 -14.87 5.67
CA VAL A 320 15.48 -14.75 7.03
C VAL A 320 14.86 -16.08 7.43
N ASP A 321 15.47 -16.71 8.43
CA ASP A 321 14.98 -17.95 9.03
C ASP A 321 14.15 -17.66 10.28
N LEU A 322 12.91 -18.12 10.27
CA LEU A 322 11.93 -18.01 11.35
C LEU A 322 11.52 -19.43 11.77
N PRO A 323 12.21 -20.04 12.75
CA PRO A 323 11.89 -21.39 13.19
C PRO A 323 10.64 -21.42 14.08
N VAL A 324 9.78 -22.42 13.88
CA VAL A 324 8.56 -22.62 14.69
C VAL A 324 8.75 -23.79 15.65
N ARG A 325 8.39 -23.59 16.92
CA ARG A 325 8.31 -24.68 17.89
C ARG A 325 7.16 -25.61 17.52
N LYS A 326 7.46 -26.85 17.14
CA LYS A 326 6.48 -27.88 16.75
C LYS A 326 6.01 -28.71 17.95
N LEU A 327 6.91 -28.98 18.88
CA LEU A 327 6.67 -29.89 20.01
C LEU A 327 7.00 -29.23 21.35
N ILE A 328 6.12 -29.44 22.33
CA ILE A 328 6.44 -29.28 23.75
C ILE A 328 6.59 -30.67 24.33
N VAL A 329 7.78 -30.98 24.84
CA VAL A 329 8.11 -32.25 25.47
C VAL A 329 9.00 -31.98 26.67
N ASP A 330 8.77 -32.70 27.76
CA ASP A 330 9.64 -32.67 28.92
C ASP A 330 11.04 -33.20 28.56
N VAL A 331 12.09 -32.59 29.14
CA VAL A 331 13.47 -32.95 28.82
C VAL A 331 13.79 -34.38 29.24
N ASP A 332 13.31 -34.82 30.40
CA ASP A 332 13.54 -36.19 30.87
C ASP A 332 12.80 -37.20 30.00
N LEU A 333 11.58 -36.87 29.55
CA LEU A 333 10.83 -37.69 28.61
C LEU A 333 11.55 -37.82 27.26
N TYR A 334 12.07 -36.71 26.72
CA TYR A 334 12.85 -36.72 25.48
C TYR A 334 14.09 -37.61 25.59
N MET A 335 14.81 -37.51 26.70
CA MET A 335 16.02 -38.30 26.96
C MET A 335 15.75 -39.77 27.28
N LYS A 336 14.58 -40.11 27.84
CA LYS A 336 14.18 -41.51 28.14
C LYS A 336 13.66 -42.26 26.92
N LYS A 337 12.99 -41.58 25.99
CA LYS A 337 12.42 -42.19 24.77
C LYS A 337 12.95 -41.55 23.48
N PRO A 338 14.28 -41.42 23.29
CA PRO A 338 14.84 -40.70 22.16
C PRO A 338 14.47 -41.37 20.83
N ASN A 339 14.42 -42.71 20.76
CA ASN A 339 14.07 -43.45 19.54
C ASN A 339 12.61 -43.25 19.10
N SER A 340 11.69 -42.98 20.03
CA SER A 340 10.27 -42.72 19.73
C SER A 340 10.01 -41.28 19.30
N LEU A 341 10.97 -40.38 19.54
CA LEU A 341 10.92 -38.95 19.23
C LEU A 341 11.98 -38.53 18.19
N LEU A 342 12.86 -39.46 17.80
CA LEU A 342 13.88 -39.32 16.77
C LEU A 342 13.21 -38.99 15.43
N GLY A 343 13.62 -37.88 14.81
CA GLY A 343 13.03 -37.38 13.57
C GLY A 343 11.82 -36.45 13.74
N LYS A 344 11.35 -36.21 14.97
CA LYS A 344 10.35 -35.17 15.26
C LYS A 344 11.07 -33.92 15.78
N PRO A 345 11.34 -32.92 14.93
CA PRO A 345 12.17 -31.80 15.32
C PRO A 345 11.40 -30.89 16.31
N VAL A 346 12.04 -30.50 17.42
CA VAL A 346 11.47 -29.57 18.42
C VAL A 346 11.13 -28.23 17.77
N PHE A 347 12.00 -27.77 16.88
CA PHE A 347 11.80 -26.64 15.98
C PHE A 347 11.87 -27.12 14.54
N VAL A 348 10.95 -26.70 13.69
CA VAL A 348 11.14 -26.86 12.24
C VAL A 348 12.07 -25.75 11.76
N ALA A 349 13.12 -26.14 11.05
CA ALA A 349 14.01 -25.26 10.31
C ALA A 349 14.44 -26.02 9.05
N ASP A 350 13.64 -25.94 8.00
CA ASP A 350 14.04 -26.22 6.62
C ASP A 350 12.81 -26.10 5.72
N ASN A 351 12.92 -25.31 4.65
CA ASN A 351 11.95 -25.33 3.57
C ASN A 351 12.25 -26.55 2.70
N ASP A 352 11.55 -27.67 2.94
CA ASP A 352 11.54 -28.75 1.96
C ASP A 352 10.80 -28.24 0.71
N ASN A 353 11.55 -27.89 -0.34
CA ASN A 353 11.02 -27.39 -1.62
C ASN A 353 10.21 -28.45 -2.40
N THR A 354 9.98 -29.62 -1.83
CA THR A 354 9.03 -30.59 -2.36
C THR A 354 7.62 -30.16 -2.00
N HIS A 355 6.79 -29.87 -3.00
CA HIS A 355 5.39 -29.43 -2.94
C HIS A 355 4.42 -30.39 -2.20
N SER A 356 4.72 -30.84 -0.98
CA SER A 356 3.74 -31.50 -0.12
C SER A 356 3.07 -30.44 0.75
N ALA A 357 1.73 -30.39 0.72
CA ALA A 357 0.88 -29.48 1.50
C ALA A 357 0.97 -29.66 3.04
N THR A 358 2.02 -30.31 3.54
CA THR A 358 2.19 -30.78 4.92
C THR A 358 3.37 -30.13 5.65
N ASN A 359 4.24 -29.39 4.96
CA ASN A 359 5.44 -28.80 5.55
C ASN A 359 5.26 -27.29 5.79
N MET A 360 5.50 -26.86 7.03
CA MET A 360 5.49 -25.44 7.40
C MET A 360 6.70 -24.74 6.82
N ARG A 361 6.49 -23.59 6.18
CA ARG A 361 7.55 -22.74 5.68
C ARG A 361 8.25 -21.99 6.83
N THR A 362 9.57 -21.93 6.82
CA THR A 362 10.37 -21.23 7.86
C THR A 362 11.43 -20.29 7.30
N THR A 363 11.77 -20.37 6.01
CA THR A 363 12.75 -19.48 5.37
C THR A 363 12.09 -18.54 4.37
N TYR A 364 12.40 -17.26 4.47
CA TYR A 364 11.90 -16.17 3.62
C TYR A 364 13.06 -15.32 3.11
N TYR A 365 12.82 -14.49 2.09
CA TYR A 365 13.88 -13.68 1.47
C TYR A 365 13.42 -12.24 1.26
N LEU A 366 14.25 -11.27 1.64
CA LEU A 366 14.05 -9.86 1.26
C LEU A 366 14.76 -9.58 -0.07
N ASP A 367 14.00 -9.08 -1.06
CA ASP A 367 14.58 -8.60 -2.32
C ASP A 367 15.32 -7.29 -2.11
N CYS A 368 16.62 -7.31 -2.34
CA CYS A 368 17.42 -6.10 -2.47
C CYS A 368 18.08 -6.02 -3.86
N GLU A 369 17.73 -6.94 -4.76
CA GLU A 369 18.32 -7.15 -6.07
C GLU A 369 17.60 -6.38 -7.17
N THR A 370 16.26 -6.29 -7.13
CA THR A 370 15.50 -5.64 -8.20
C THR A 370 14.78 -4.37 -7.76
N TYR A 371 14.20 -3.62 -8.70
CA TYR A 371 13.18 -2.60 -8.45
C TYR A 371 12.44 -2.28 -9.75
N TRP A 372 11.31 -1.59 -9.65
CA TRP A 372 10.55 -1.11 -10.82
C TRP A 372 10.79 0.37 -11.07
N ALA A 373 11.12 0.71 -12.31
CA ALA A 373 11.29 2.08 -12.76
C ALA A 373 10.25 2.40 -13.84
N LEU A 374 9.66 3.60 -13.80
CA LEU A 374 8.80 4.08 -14.87
C LEU A 374 9.63 4.17 -16.15
N ASP A 375 9.27 3.41 -17.18
CA ASP A 375 10.01 3.33 -18.44
C ASP A 375 9.43 4.27 -19.48
N LYS A 376 8.10 4.33 -19.57
CA LYS A 376 7.41 5.08 -20.60
C LYS A 376 6.06 5.61 -20.12
N GLU A 377 5.70 6.80 -20.57
CA GLU A 377 4.40 7.44 -20.37
C GLU A 377 3.84 7.85 -21.73
N THR A 378 2.66 7.36 -22.08
CA THR A 378 1.97 7.73 -23.31
C THR A 378 0.67 8.45 -22.97
N THR A 379 0.50 9.69 -23.41
CA THR A 379 -0.73 10.46 -23.24
C THR A 379 -1.39 10.73 -24.59
N GLN A 380 -2.67 10.39 -24.71
CA GLN A 380 -3.54 10.75 -25.81
C GLN A 380 -4.52 11.84 -25.37
N TYR A 381 -4.69 12.87 -26.20
CA TYR A 381 -5.67 13.94 -26.03
C TYR A 381 -6.71 13.83 -27.14
N TYR A 382 -7.99 13.87 -26.78
CA TYR A 382 -9.10 13.76 -27.71
C TYR A 382 -9.80 15.11 -27.83
N CYS A 383 -9.91 15.63 -29.06
CA CYS A 383 -10.63 16.87 -29.32
C CYS A 383 -11.52 16.73 -30.56
N LYS A 384 -12.64 17.46 -30.58
CA LYS A 384 -13.51 17.55 -31.76
C LYS A 384 -13.16 18.84 -32.52
N VAL A 385 -12.72 18.69 -33.76
CA VAL A 385 -12.47 19.82 -34.67
C VAL A 385 -13.39 19.63 -35.89
N ASN A 386 -14.31 20.56 -36.12
CA ASN A 386 -15.26 20.53 -37.25
C ASN A 386 -16.08 19.22 -37.33
N GLY A 387 -16.48 18.66 -36.17
CA GLY A 387 -17.25 17.42 -36.10
C GLY A 387 -16.44 16.14 -36.34
N ARG A 388 -15.14 16.22 -36.59
CA ARG A 388 -14.23 15.06 -36.65
C ARG A 388 -13.41 14.96 -35.36
N GLN A 389 -13.29 13.76 -34.82
CA GLN A 389 -12.44 13.48 -33.68
C GLN A 389 -10.98 13.49 -34.13
N ARG A 390 -10.17 14.34 -33.49
CA ARG A 390 -8.72 14.38 -33.65
C ARG A 390 -8.09 13.84 -32.37
N VAL A 391 -7.01 13.07 -32.55
CA VAL A 391 -6.21 12.53 -31.45
C VAL A 391 -4.80 13.14 -31.58
N MET A 392 -4.31 13.73 -30.50
CA MET A 392 -2.92 14.16 -30.38
C MET A 392 -2.25 13.29 -29.31
N SER A 393 -1.00 12.90 -29.52
CA SER A 393 -0.28 12.04 -28.58
C SER A 393 1.05 12.65 -28.18
N THR A 394 1.39 12.50 -26.91
CA THR A 394 2.73 12.78 -26.36
C THR A 394 3.24 11.52 -25.71
N GLU A 395 4.44 11.11 -26.08
CA GLU A 395 5.17 10.01 -25.48
C GLU A 395 6.37 10.56 -24.71
N LYS A 396 6.62 10.03 -23.51
CA LYS A 396 7.84 10.25 -22.74
C LYS A 396 8.55 8.94 -22.51
N GLN A 397 9.84 8.87 -22.85
CA GLN A 397 10.70 7.73 -22.54
C GLN A 397 11.68 8.11 -21.43
N TYR A 398 11.78 7.28 -20.40
CA TYR A 398 12.58 7.53 -19.21
C TYR A 398 13.84 6.65 -19.19
N ALA A 399 15.00 7.29 -19.08
CA ALA A 399 16.29 6.62 -18.91
C ALA A 399 16.89 6.96 -17.55
N TYR A 400 17.45 5.96 -16.89
CA TYR A 400 18.01 6.04 -15.54
C TYR A 400 19.53 5.82 -15.59
N ASP A 401 20.19 6.00 -14.44
CA ASP A 401 21.58 5.63 -14.30
C ASP A 401 21.67 4.11 -14.12
N ASP A 402 22.23 3.39 -15.09
CA ASP A 402 22.39 1.93 -15.04
C ASP A 402 23.49 1.49 -14.04
N ARG A 403 24.06 2.42 -13.27
CA ARG A 403 25.06 2.13 -12.24
C ARG A 403 24.39 1.51 -11.02
N HIS A 404 24.84 0.29 -10.69
CA HIS A 404 24.52 -0.45 -9.48
C HIS A 404 24.30 0.45 -8.25
N LEU A 405 23.27 0.16 -7.46
CA LEU A 405 22.94 0.88 -6.21
C LEU A 405 24.09 0.88 -5.17
N SER A 406 25.17 0.15 -5.44
CA SER A 406 26.42 0.21 -4.67
C SER A 406 27.15 1.55 -4.78
N ASN A 407 26.85 2.37 -5.79
CA ASN A 407 27.38 3.74 -5.86
C ASN A 407 26.49 4.68 -5.02
N PRO A 408 27.01 5.32 -3.96
CA PRO A 408 26.24 6.27 -3.14
C PRO A 408 25.73 7.51 -3.93
N GLY A 409 26.26 7.76 -5.13
CA GLY A 409 25.77 8.79 -6.05
C GLY A 409 24.69 8.33 -7.05
N SER A 410 24.23 7.06 -7.00
CA SER A 410 23.18 6.55 -7.88
C SER A 410 21.80 7.08 -7.48
N SER A 411 21.06 7.63 -8.45
CA SER A 411 19.72 8.16 -8.25
C SER A 411 18.65 7.22 -8.78
N LEU A 412 17.57 7.03 -8.02
CA LEU A 412 16.33 6.38 -8.51
C LEU A 412 15.49 7.31 -9.40
N LYS A 413 15.96 8.53 -9.66
CA LYS A 413 15.30 9.50 -10.55
C LYS A 413 15.89 9.40 -11.97
N PRO A 414 15.10 9.70 -13.02
CA PRO A 414 15.55 9.59 -14.40
C PRO A 414 16.70 10.57 -14.69
N ARG A 415 17.71 10.12 -15.43
CA ARG A 415 18.81 10.93 -15.96
C ARG A 415 18.44 11.61 -17.27
N ARG A 416 17.50 11.06 -18.01
CA ARG A 416 17.03 11.61 -19.27
C ARG A 416 15.55 11.28 -19.47
N VAL A 417 14.81 12.23 -20.02
CA VAL A 417 13.44 12.04 -20.50
C VAL A 417 13.36 12.53 -21.93
N ASP A 418 13.04 11.64 -22.85
CA ASP A 418 12.84 11.96 -24.26
C ASP A 418 11.35 12.13 -24.53
N PHE A 419 10.97 13.20 -25.23
CA PHE A 419 9.60 13.53 -25.55
C PHE A 419 9.37 13.39 -27.06
N THR A 420 8.28 12.76 -27.45
CA THR A 420 7.85 12.68 -28.86
C THR A 420 6.38 13.04 -28.96
N ASN A 421 6.07 14.08 -29.74
CA ASN A 421 4.70 14.48 -30.04
C ASN A 421 4.21 13.86 -31.36
N SER A 422 2.89 13.76 -31.55
CA SER A 422 2.26 13.24 -32.78
C SER A 422 2.66 14.00 -34.05
N ASP A 423 3.05 15.26 -33.90
CA ASP A 423 3.48 16.13 -35.01
C ASP A 423 4.98 15.92 -35.36
N GLY A 424 5.65 14.95 -34.73
CA GLY A 424 7.06 14.60 -34.96
C GLY A 424 8.07 15.46 -34.20
N VAL A 425 7.61 16.50 -33.49
CA VAL A 425 8.46 17.34 -32.62
C VAL A 425 9.05 16.47 -31.51
N GLN A 426 10.36 16.55 -31.35
CA GLN A 426 11.13 15.82 -30.36
C GLN A 426 11.99 16.78 -29.53
N PHE A 427 11.97 16.60 -28.23
CA PHE A 427 12.86 17.30 -27.32
C PHE A 427 13.25 16.36 -26.17
N SER A 428 14.29 16.73 -25.43
CA SER A 428 14.80 15.91 -24.35
C SER A 428 15.22 16.75 -23.15
N ASP A 429 14.94 16.22 -21.97
CA ASP A 429 15.45 16.76 -20.72
C ASP A 429 16.52 15.83 -20.15
N HIS A 430 17.65 16.39 -19.76
CA HIS A 430 18.75 15.71 -19.10
C HIS A 430 18.93 16.23 -17.67
N TYR A 431 19.15 15.30 -16.75
CA TYR A 431 19.22 15.57 -15.31
C TYR A 431 20.53 15.04 -14.73
N THR A 432 21.23 15.91 -14.01
CA THR A 432 22.38 15.53 -13.17
C THR A 432 22.06 15.79 -11.71
N TYR A 433 22.32 14.81 -10.85
CA TYR A 433 22.16 14.90 -9.41
C TYR A 433 23.49 15.16 -8.72
N LEU A 434 23.43 15.79 -7.55
CA LEU A 434 24.59 16.10 -6.71
C LEU A 434 25.23 14.80 -6.20
N ASP A 435 26.54 14.69 -6.35
CA ASP A 435 27.27 13.52 -5.85
C ASP A 435 27.20 13.40 -4.32
N GLY A 436 27.03 12.17 -3.82
CA GLY A 436 26.72 11.88 -2.42
C GLY A 436 25.31 12.29 -1.96
N TYR A 437 24.53 13.01 -2.78
CA TYR A 437 23.14 13.39 -2.52
C TYR A 437 22.27 13.10 -3.76
N PRO A 438 22.09 11.83 -4.13
CA PRO A 438 21.52 11.43 -5.43
C PRO A 438 20.08 11.89 -5.69
N ALA A 439 19.35 12.36 -4.68
CA ALA A 439 18.02 12.94 -4.82
C ALA A 439 18.01 14.46 -5.11
N ILE A 440 19.16 15.14 -5.03
CA ILE A 440 19.27 16.59 -5.17
C ILE A 440 19.68 16.93 -6.60
N LEU A 441 18.78 17.58 -7.34
CA LEU A 441 19.05 18.03 -8.70
C LEU A 441 20.16 19.08 -8.70
N SER A 442 21.20 18.87 -9.51
CA SER A 442 22.31 19.79 -9.72
C SER A 442 22.29 20.45 -11.10
N LEU A 443 21.80 19.77 -12.14
CA LEU A 443 21.68 20.32 -13.48
C LEU A 443 20.41 19.79 -14.15
N HIS A 444 19.64 20.68 -14.75
CA HIS A 444 18.62 20.37 -15.74
C HIS A 444 19.03 21.02 -17.06
N LYS A 445 19.09 20.21 -18.12
CA LYS A 445 19.37 20.64 -19.49
C LYS A 445 18.20 20.24 -20.36
N HIS A 446 17.61 21.20 -21.05
CA HIS A 446 16.53 21.00 -22.01
C HIS A 446 17.06 21.23 -23.42
N VAL A 447 16.76 20.31 -24.34
CA VAL A 447 17.20 20.34 -25.73
C VAL A 447 15.99 20.19 -26.66
N GLU A 448 15.73 21.19 -27.51
CA GLU A 448 14.65 21.23 -28.50
C GLU A 448 15.18 21.87 -29.78
N ASP A 449 14.99 21.23 -30.95
CA ASP A 449 15.39 21.76 -32.27
C ASP A 449 16.83 22.33 -32.32
N GLU A 450 17.81 21.56 -31.80
CA GLU A 450 19.23 21.92 -31.65
C GLU A 450 19.52 23.09 -30.67
N GLN A 451 18.50 23.74 -30.14
CA GLN A 451 18.64 24.74 -29.08
C GLN A 451 18.72 24.05 -27.73
N CYS A 452 19.49 24.67 -26.82
CA CYS A 452 19.73 24.12 -25.50
C CYS A 452 19.59 25.19 -24.43
N THR A 453 18.88 24.87 -23.35
CA THR A 453 18.87 25.67 -22.13
C THR A 453 19.32 24.83 -20.94
N GLU A 454 20.14 25.41 -20.07
CA GLU A 454 20.72 24.74 -18.91
C GLU A 454 20.46 25.55 -17.64
N LYS A 455 19.96 24.88 -16.61
CA LYS A 455 19.78 25.40 -15.26
C LYS A 455 20.62 24.57 -14.31
N ARG A 456 21.62 25.18 -13.69
CA ARG A 456 22.56 24.50 -12.78
C ARG A 456 22.49 25.08 -11.39
N ILE A 457 22.63 24.24 -10.38
CA ILE A 457 22.86 24.61 -8.99
C ILE A 457 24.29 24.21 -8.61
N LEU A 458 25.06 25.19 -8.14
CA LEU A 458 26.36 24.99 -7.51
C LEU A 458 26.16 24.84 -6.02
N PHE A 459 26.86 23.90 -5.39
CA PHE A 459 26.74 23.61 -3.96
C PHE A 459 28.06 23.84 -3.24
N LYS A 460 27.97 24.14 -1.94
CA LYS A 460 29.15 24.23 -1.07
C LYS A 460 29.74 22.82 -0.92
N SER A 461 31.06 22.71 -1.13
CA SER A 461 31.79 21.43 -1.12
C SER A 461 31.45 20.59 0.13
N GLY A 462 31.13 19.31 -0.08
CA GLY A 462 30.77 18.36 0.98
C GLY A 462 29.39 18.60 1.62
N THR A 463 28.53 19.44 1.04
CA THR A 463 27.19 19.74 1.56
C THR A 463 26.14 19.79 0.45
N CYS A 464 24.87 19.83 0.83
CA CYS A 464 23.74 20.08 -0.06
C CYS A 464 23.30 21.56 -0.09
N LEU A 465 24.10 22.49 0.45
CA LEU A 465 23.73 23.90 0.53
C LEU A 465 24.07 24.61 -0.79
N PRO A 466 23.08 25.22 -1.48
CA PRO A 466 23.33 25.99 -2.68
C PRO A 466 24.30 27.16 -2.46
N VAL A 467 25.05 27.50 -3.49
CA VAL A 467 25.91 28.68 -3.56
C VAL A 467 25.43 29.57 -4.68
N ARG A 468 25.08 29.00 -5.84
CA ARG A 468 24.51 29.72 -6.98
C ARG A 468 23.48 28.88 -7.71
N VAL A 469 22.43 29.53 -8.20
CA VAL A 469 21.61 29.03 -9.30
C VAL A 469 22.03 29.78 -10.55
N GLN A 470 22.31 29.05 -11.61
CA GLN A 470 22.83 29.59 -12.85
C GLN A 470 21.98 29.15 -14.03
N PHE A 471 21.92 30.02 -15.04
CA PHE A 471 21.21 29.77 -16.29
C PHE A 471 22.13 30.02 -17.49
N LYS A 472 21.98 29.21 -18.52
CA LYS A 472 22.70 29.35 -19.78
C LYS A 472 21.82 28.91 -20.96
N THR A 473 21.96 29.59 -22.09
CA THR A 473 21.51 29.08 -23.39
C THR A 473 22.71 28.74 -24.27
N ASP A 474 22.47 27.97 -25.32
CA ASP A 474 23.38 27.71 -26.44
C ASP A 474 24.03 28.99 -27.03
N ARG A 475 23.31 30.11 -27.04
CA ARG A 475 23.79 31.41 -27.56
C ARG A 475 24.70 32.16 -26.59
N MET A 476 24.82 31.72 -25.34
CA MET A 476 25.65 32.37 -24.32
C MET A 476 27.01 31.68 -24.23
N ALA A 477 28.09 32.45 -24.11
CA ALA A 477 29.41 31.88 -23.86
C ALA A 477 29.49 31.25 -22.46
N ASP A 478 29.01 31.99 -21.46
CA ASP A 478 29.10 31.64 -20.03
C ASP A 478 27.73 31.53 -19.36
N PHE A 479 27.71 30.90 -18.19
CA PHE A 479 26.55 30.88 -17.31
C PHE A 479 26.33 32.27 -16.68
N ARG A 480 25.06 32.66 -16.58
CA ARG A 480 24.62 33.82 -15.80
C ARG A 480 24.10 33.37 -14.44
N ASP A 481 24.44 34.10 -13.40
CA ASP A 481 23.89 33.90 -12.07
C ASP A 481 22.42 34.41 -12.02
N GLU A 482 21.51 33.54 -11.61
CA GLU A 482 20.10 33.86 -11.35
C GLU A 482 19.84 34.10 -9.86
N VAL A 483 20.56 33.38 -9.00
CA VAL A 483 20.55 33.55 -7.55
C VAL A 483 21.94 33.26 -7.01
N VAL A 484 22.46 34.13 -6.13
CA VAL A 484 23.69 33.88 -5.37
C VAL A 484 23.34 33.79 -3.88
N TYR A 485 23.63 32.68 -3.24
CA TYR A 485 23.39 32.51 -1.81
C TYR A 485 24.57 33.08 -1.03
N GLN A 486 24.33 34.14 -0.28
CA GLN A 486 25.38 34.90 0.40
C GLN A 486 25.67 34.34 1.79
N SER A 487 24.63 33.98 2.55
CA SER A 487 24.83 33.47 3.91
C SER A 487 23.75 32.50 4.39
N TYR A 488 24.17 31.65 5.32
CA TYR A 488 23.33 30.70 6.04
C TYR A 488 23.51 30.90 7.55
N ASP A 489 22.50 30.56 8.36
CA ASP A 489 22.64 30.48 9.81
C ASP A 489 23.29 29.14 10.25
N SER A 490 23.46 28.97 11.57
CA SER A 490 24.01 27.74 12.15
C SER A 490 23.13 26.49 11.94
N ASN A 491 21.86 26.68 11.56
CA ASN A 491 20.90 25.62 11.29
C ASN A 491 20.79 25.35 9.78
N SER A 492 21.69 25.91 8.97
CA SER A 492 21.68 25.79 7.51
C SER A 492 20.46 26.40 6.83
N ASN A 493 19.78 27.34 7.50
CA ASN A 493 18.73 28.14 6.86
C ASN A 493 19.37 29.26 6.05
N VAL A 494 18.81 29.55 4.87
CA VAL A 494 19.24 30.68 4.03
C VAL A 494 18.90 31.97 4.77
N CYS A 495 19.89 32.85 4.96
CA CYS A 495 19.67 34.16 5.55
C CYS A 495 19.66 35.27 4.52
N GLU A 496 20.49 35.18 3.49
CA GLU A 496 20.63 36.23 2.48
C GLU A 496 20.94 35.62 1.12
N ILE A 497 20.26 36.14 0.09
CA ILE A 497 20.54 35.85 -1.31
C ILE A 497 20.65 37.16 -2.10
N MET A 498 21.33 37.08 -3.23
CA MET A 498 21.31 38.09 -4.29
C MET A 498 20.48 37.54 -5.45
N ALA A 499 19.46 38.27 -5.88
CA ALA A 499 18.67 37.92 -7.06
C ALA A 499 19.38 38.32 -8.36
N LYS A 500 18.84 37.88 -9.50
CA LYS A 500 19.41 38.04 -10.87
C LYS A 500 19.63 39.49 -11.35
N ASP A 501 19.07 40.44 -10.62
CA ASP A 501 19.07 41.89 -10.85
C ASP A 501 19.91 42.63 -9.79
N ASP A 502 20.77 41.90 -9.08
CA ASP A 502 21.58 42.39 -7.96
C ASP A 502 20.73 42.96 -6.81
N THR A 503 19.49 42.50 -6.68
CA THR A 503 18.61 42.84 -5.55
C THR A 503 18.91 41.92 -4.36
N PRO A 504 19.35 42.45 -3.20
CA PRO A 504 19.54 41.65 -2.00
C PRO A 504 18.17 41.29 -1.39
N VAL A 505 18.05 40.03 -0.96
CA VAL A 505 16.87 39.51 -0.29
C VAL A 505 17.29 38.78 0.99
N LEU A 506 16.77 39.25 2.12
CA LEU A 506 17.01 38.71 3.45
C LEU A 506 15.84 37.84 3.91
N PHE A 507 16.14 36.78 4.65
CA PHE A 507 15.16 35.94 5.32
C PHE A 507 15.41 35.92 6.83
N ILE A 508 14.35 36.17 7.60
CA ILE A 508 14.37 36.04 9.06
C ILE A 508 13.63 34.76 9.44
N TRP A 509 14.24 33.99 10.32
CA TRP A 509 13.69 32.72 10.79
C TRP A 509 13.27 32.83 12.26
N GLY A 510 12.13 32.23 12.60
CA GLY A 510 11.54 32.27 13.93
C GLY A 510 11.25 30.88 14.48
N TYR A 511 10.60 30.84 15.64
CA TYR A 511 10.17 29.58 16.30
C TYR A 511 11.33 28.58 16.49
N ARG A 512 12.45 29.09 17.02
CA ARG A 512 13.73 28.38 17.13
C ARG A 512 14.33 28.03 15.77
N ASN A 513 14.32 28.98 14.83
CA ASN A 513 14.87 28.86 13.47
C ASN A 513 14.30 27.68 12.67
N ARG A 514 13.01 27.41 12.83
CA ARG A 514 12.31 26.31 12.15
C ARG A 514 11.44 26.78 10.99
N TYR A 515 10.99 28.03 11.02
CA TYR A 515 10.10 28.57 10.01
C TYR A 515 10.56 29.97 9.57
N PRO A 516 10.49 30.29 8.26
CA PRO A 516 10.70 31.65 7.80
C PRO A 516 9.54 32.51 8.29
N ILE A 517 9.85 33.64 8.94
CA ILE A 517 8.85 34.57 9.48
C ILE A 517 8.83 35.91 8.74
N ALA A 518 9.89 36.24 8.01
CA ALA A 518 9.92 37.41 7.14
C ALA A 518 10.85 37.21 5.94
N LYS A 519 10.47 37.83 4.83
CA LYS A 519 11.31 38.06 3.64
C LYS A 519 11.40 39.57 3.45
N ILE A 520 12.61 40.11 3.39
CA ILE A 520 12.88 41.53 3.20
C ILE A 520 13.64 41.69 1.90
N GLU A 521 13.10 42.47 0.96
CA GLU A 521 13.73 42.74 -0.33
C GLU A 521 14.39 44.12 -0.30
N ASN A 522 15.45 44.32 -1.10
CA ASN A 522 16.22 45.56 -1.19
C ASN A 522 16.95 45.96 0.10
N ALA A 523 17.26 45.00 0.98
CA ALA A 523 18.06 45.22 2.17
C ALA A 523 19.08 44.09 2.38
N THR A 524 20.31 44.44 2.74
CA THR A 524 21.36 43.49 3.12
C THR A 524 21.27 43.17 4.61
N ARG A 525 21.93 42.09 5.02
CA ARG A 525 21.98 41.69 6.43
C ARG A 525 22.64 42.71 7.35
N GLN A 526 23.49 43.61 6.84
CA GLN A 526 24.09 44.67 7.66
C GLN A 526 23.12 45.82 7.93
N GLN A 527 22.05 45.94 7.13
CA GLN A 527 21.07 47.03 7.22
C GLN A 527 19.88 46.70 8.13
N VAL A 528 19.74 45.43 8.54
CA VAL A 528 18.66 44.89 9.38
C VAL A 528 19.27 44.24 10.61
#